data_AF-A0A5C4SXA5-F1
#
_entry.id   AF-A0A5C4SXA5-F1
#
_cell.length_a   1.000
_cell.length_b   1.000
_cell.length_c   1.000
_cell.angle_alpha   90.00
_cell.angle_beta   90.00
_cell.angle_gamma   90.00
#
_symmetry.space_group_name_H-M   'P 1'
#
loop_
_entity.id
_entity.type
_entity.pdbx_description
1 polymer ?
#
loop_
_entity_poly.entity_id
_entity_poly.type
_entity_poly.pdbx_seq_one_letter_code
_entity_poly.pdbx_strand_id
1 'polypeptide(L)'
;MVNKRVSKAVLPFLSFALILGACGSGGGGDAAKNSDPAQPPADKPKEPVTLTFYNPNSGDLKDDWMAQYGNAIQKKFPHITVNYVQSPDTNPAGHLANLLAAQEPIDVILNADTNHYRLITPFKFEYDMTE
;
A
#
# COMPACT_ATOMS: atom_id res chain seq x y z
N MET A 1 -3.43 65.20 -3.34
CA MET A 1 -3.29 64.32 -4.51
C MET A 1 -3.95 63.00 -4.19
N VAL A 2 -4.99 62.67 -4.93
CA VAL A 2 -5.95 61.58 -4.70
C VAL A 2 -5.39 60.31 -5.34
N ASN A 3 -5.49 59.15 -4.69
CA ASN A 3 -6.27 58.00 -5.18
C ASN A 3 -6.11 56.76 -4.29
N LYS A 4 -7.22 56.47 -3.60
CA LYS A 4 -7.59 55.16 -3.06
C LYS A 4 -7.62 54.14 -4.20
N ARG A 5 -7.13 52.93 -3.97
CA ARG A 5 -7.54 51.74 -4.74
C ARG A 5 -8.07 50.70 -3.77
N VAL A 6 -9.34 50.88 -3.39
CA VAL A 6 -10.21 49.79 -3.00
C VAL A 6 -10.95 49.40 -4.27
N SER A 7 -10.86 48.15 -4.70
CA SER A 7 -11.87 47.59 -5.60
C SER A 7 -12.19 46.17 -5.14
N LYS A 8 -13.37 46.04 -4.55
CA LYS A 8 -14.04 44.78 -4.28
C LYS A 8 -14.56 44.26 -5.62
N ALA A 9 -14.27 43.00 -5.94
CA ALA A 9 -15.04 42.25 -6.92
C ALA A 9 -15.28 40.84 -6.36
N VAL A 10 -16.49 40.66 -5.85
CA VAL A 10 -17.13 39.38 -5.54
C VAL A 10 -18.12 39.12 -6.66
N LEU A 11 -18.11 37.94 -7.29
CA LEU A 11 -19.28 37.18 -7.79
C LEU A 11 -18.80 35.91 -8.57
N PRO A 12 -19.65 34.89 -8.78
CA PRO A 12 -19.41 33.53 -8.29
C PRO A 12 -19.60 32.44 -9.37
N PHE A 13 -19.62 31.17 -8.94
CA PHE A 13 -20.31 30.03 -9.58
C PHE A 13 -19.81 29.53 -10.95
N LEU A 14 -19.20 28.33 -10.96
CA LEU A 14 -19.70 27.23 -11.80
C LEU A 14 -19.17 25.87 -11.31
N SER A 15 -19.98 25.19 -10.52
CA SER A 15 -19.79 23.77 -10.17
C SER A 15 -20.06 22.92 -11.40
N PHE A 16 -19.03 22.26 -11.94
CA PHE A 16 -19.17 21.29 -13.02
C PHE A 16 -19.19 19.87 -12.42
N ALA A 17 -20.36 19.45 -11.95
CA ALA A 17 -20.64 18.06 -11.62
C ALA A 17 -20.99 17.32 -12.91
N LEU A 18 -19.99 16.70 -13.55
CA LEU A 18 -20.23 15.78 -14.65
C LEU A 18 -20.56 14.40 -14.10
N ILE A 19 -21.85 14.08 -14.20
CA ILE A 19 -22.42 12.76 -14.02
C ILE A 19 -21.97 11.91 -15.22
N LEU A 20 -21.07 10.95 -15.00
CA LEU A 20 -20.72 9.95 -15.99
C LEU A 20 -21.48 8.65 -15.71
N GLY A 21 -22.54 8.44 -16.49
CA GLY A 21 -22.79 7.17 -17.19
C GLY A 21 -23.18 5.96 -16.34
N ALA A 22 -24.43 5.91 -15.87
CA ALA A 22 -25.13 4.64 -15.71
C ALA A 22 -25.45 4.08 -17.11
N CYS A 23 -24.57 3.23 -17.62
CA CYS A 23 -24.79 2.48 -18.85
C CYS A 23 -25.11 1.03 -18.47
N GLY A 24 -26.34 0.59 -18.74
CA GLY A 24 -26.76 -0.78 -18.51
C GLY A 24 -28.27 -0.98 -18.62
N SER A 25 -28.73 -1.19 -19.86
CA SER A 25 -29.90 -2.00 -20.29
C SER A 25 -31.17 -1.92 -19.42
N GLY A 26 -32.26 -1.27 -19.83
CA GLY A 26 -33.04 -1.65 -21.01
C GLY A 26 -34.03 -2.79 -20.69
N GLY A 27 -35.33 -2.47 -20.56
CA GLY A 27 -36.42 -3.45 -20.56
C GLY A 27 -37.40 -3.31 -19.39
N GLY A 28 -38.56 -2.69 -19.63
CA GLY A 28 -39.72 -2.81 -18.75
C GLY A 28 -40.42 -4.17 -18.91
N GLY A 29 -41.26 -4.52 -17.94
CA GLY A 29 -42.21 -5.63 -18.06
C GLY A 29 -42.20 -6.56 -16.85
N ASP A 30 -43.42 -6.88 -16.42
CA ASP A 30 -43.82 -7.60 -15.23
C ASP A 30 -43.14 -8.94 -14.91
N ALA A 31 -43.06 -9.15 -13.59
CA ALA A 31 -43.34 -10.37 -12.83
C ALA A 31 -42.77 -11.74 -13.27
N ALA A 32 -42.24 -12.40 -12.23
CA ALA A 32 -41.91 -13.81 -12.09
C ALA A 32 -40.56 -14.28 -12.65
N LYS A 33 -39.61 -14.55 -11.75
CA LYS A 33 -38.99 -15.88 -11.60
C LYS A 33 -37.95 -15.93 -10.48
N ASN A 34 -37.98 -17.07 -9.79
CA ASN A 34 -36.86 -17.81 -9.25
C ASN A 34 -35.87 -17.06 -8.35
N SER A 35 -36.07 -17.25 -7.05
CA SER A 35 -35.04 -17.07 -6.03
C SER A 35 -33.96 -18.14 -6.20
N ASP A 36 -32.99 -17.89 -7.09
CA ASP A 36 -31.67 -18.51 -6.98
C ASP A 36 -30.96 -17.96 -5.74
N PRO A 37 -30.10 -18.74 -5.07
CA PRO A 37 -29.32 -18.26 -3.95
C PRO A 37 -28.47 -17.07 -4.40
N ALA A 38 -28.56 -15.95 -3.69
CA ALA A 38 -27.76 -14.76 -3.97
C ALA A 38 -26.27 -15.14 -3.96
N GLN A 39 -25.64 -15.04 -5.12
CA GLN A 39 -24.20 -15.22 -5.26
C GLN A 39 -23.51 -14.15 -4.39
N PRO A 40 -22.48 -14.51 -3.59
CA PRO A 40 -21.78 -13.53 -2.78
C PRO A 40 -21.32 -12.36 -3.67
N PRO A 41 -21.36 -11.12 -3.16
CA PRO A 41 -20.87 -9.97 -3.91
C PRO A 41 -19.47 -10.27 -4.44
N ALA A 42 -19.26 -10.08 -5.73
CA ALA A 42 -17.92 -10.19 -6.30
C ALA A 42 -17.01 -9.21 -5.57
N ASP A 43 -15.92 -9.72 -4.98
CA ASP A 43 -14.91 -8.89 -4.33
C ASP A 43 -14.44 -7.84 -5.35
N LYS A 44 -14.50 -6.57 -4.94
CA LYS A 44 -13.96 -5.47 -5.76
C LYS A 44 -12.50 -5.76 -6.08
N PRO A 45 -12.01 -5.43 -7.29
CA PRO A 45 -10.60 -5.54 -7.62
C PRO A 45 -9.78 -4.82 -6.55
N LYS A 46 -8.84 -5.53 -5.93
CA LYS A 46 -7.92 -4.94 -4.96
C LYS A 46 -6.98 -4.00 -5.69
N GLU A 47 -6.76 -2.81 -5.13
CA GLU A 47 -5.85 -1.84 -5.72
C GLU A 47 -4.41 -2.41 -5.76
N PRO A 48 -3.64 -2.12 -6.82
CA PRO A 48 -2.23 -2.48 -6.86
C PRO A 48 -1.47 -1.85 -5.69
N VAL A 49 -0.75 -2.66 -4.93
CA VAL A 49 0.08 -2.21 -3.80
C VAL A 49 1.48 -2.81 -3.90
N THR A 50 2.48 -2.08 -3.43
CA THR A 50 3.84 -2.59 -3.27
C THR A 50 4.07 -2.94 -1.81
N LEU A 51 4.55 -4.15 -1.54
CA LEU A 51 4.97 -4.58 -0.21
C LEU A 51 6.49 -4.71 -0.21
N THR A 52 7.17 -3.92 0.61
CA THR A 52 8.62 -3.93 0.76
C THR A 52 9.07 -4.78 1.93
N PHE A 53 9.84 -5.81 1.61
CA PHE A 53 10.53 -6.68 2.57
C PHE A 53 11.98 -6.20 2.73
N TYR A 54 12.41 -6.04 3.97
CA TYR A 54 13.79 -5.76 4.33
C TYR A 54 14.45 -7.02 4.90
N ASN A 55 15.55 -7.48 4.29
CA ASN A 55 16.38 -8.55 4.84
C ASN A 55 17.70 -7.98 5.39
N PRO A 56 17.97 -8.12 6.70
CA PRO A 56 19.23 -7.68 7.29
C PRO A 56 20.44 -8.59 6.97
N ASN A 57 20.24 -9.76 6.36
CA ASN A 57 21.31 -10.68 6.02
C ASN A 57 21.86 -10.39 4.62
N SER A 58 23.15 -10.04 4.53
CA SER A 58 23.83 -9.77 3.25
C SER A 58 24.09 -11.02 2.40
N GLY A 59 23.89 -12.23 2.95
CA GLY A 59 24.08 -13.50 2.23
C GLY A 59 22.85 -13.99 1.44
N ASP A 60 21.66 -13.48 1.75
CA ASP A 60 20.40 -13.97 1.17
C ASP A 60 20.02 -13.19 -0.09
N LEU A 61 20.51 -13.67 -1.24
CA LEU A 61 20.28 -13.04 -2.52
C LEU A 61 18.78 -12.95 -2.86
N LYS A 62 18.40 -11.83 -3.47
CA LYS A 62 17.01 -11.53 -3.86
C LYS A 62 16.35 -12.67 -4.65
N ASP A 63 17.07 -13.23 -5.62
CA ASP A 63 16.50 -14.24 -6.51
C ASP A 63 16.15 -15.54 -5.77
N ASP A 64 16.99 -15.94 -4.81
CA ASP A 64 16.74 -17.11 -3.97
C ASP A 64 15.52 -16.90 -3.08
N TRP A 65 15.39 -15.71 -2.48
CA TRP A 65 14.23 -15.36 -1.66
C TRP A 65 12.95 -15.29 -2.50
N MET A 66 13.02 -14.71 -3.70
CA MET A 66 11.89 -14.66 -4.64
C MET A 66 11.46 -16.06 -5.07
N ALA A 67 12.41 -16.96 -5.36
CA ALA A 67 12.13 -18.34 -5.71
C ALA A 67 11.43 -19.11 -4.57
N GLN A 68 11.87 -18.90 -3.33
CA GLN A 68 11.30 -19.56 -2.15
C GLN A 68 9.94 -18.99 -1.72
N TYR A 69 9.78 -17.66 -1.75
CA TYR A 69 8.63 -16.99 -1.14
C TYR A 69 7.94 -16.01 -2.10
N GLY A 70 8.69 -15.05 -2.64
CA GLY A 70 8.13 -13.91 -3.36
C GLY A 70 7.22 -14.28 -4.54
N ASN A 71 7.62 -15.29 -5.33
CA ASN A 71 6.84 -15.74 -6.49
C ASN A 71 5.48 -16.33 -6.09
N ALA A 72 5.43 -17.08 -4.98
CA ALA A 72 4.18 -17.64 -4.47
C ALA A 72 3.25 -16.53 -3.95
N ILE A 73 3.80 -15.50 -3.30
CA ILE A 73 3.06 -14.33 -2.82
C ILE A 73 2.41 -13.61 -4.01
N GLN A 74 3.19 -13.27 -5.05
CA GLN A 74 2.65 -12.58 -6.24
C GLN A 74 1.62 -13.43 -6.99
N LYS A 75 1.84 -14.74 -7.11
CA LYS A 75 0.86 -15.65 -7.73
C LYS A 75 -0.46 -15.71 -6.97
N LYS A 76 -0.42 -15.73 -5.64
CA LYS A 76 -1.61 -15.77 -4.77
C LYS A 76 -2.31 -14.42 -4.68
N PHE A 77 -1.54 -13.34 -4.73
CA PHE A 77 -2.03 -11.97 -4.63
C PHE A 77 -1.52 -11.14 -5.81
N PRO A 78 -2.15 -11.25 -7.01
CA PRO A 78 -1.65 -10.59 -8.22
C PRO A 78 -1.66 -9.06 -8.20
N HIS A 79 -2.33 -8.46 -7.22
CA HIS A 79 -2.36 -7.02 -6.98
C HIS A 79 -1.18 -6.56 -6.10
N ILE A 80 -0.40 -7.48 -5.53
CA ILE A 80 0.77 -7.16 -4.70
C ILE A 80 2.03 -7.26 -5.55
N THR A 81 2.77 -6.16 -5.65
CA THR A 81 4.15 -6.15 -6.11
C THR A 81 5.06 -6.36 -4.92
N VAL A 82 5.96 -7.35 -5.00
CA VAL A 82 6.94 -7.57 -3.93
C VAL A 82 8.22 -6.80 -4.26
N ASN A 83 8.60 -5.89 -3.36
CA ASN A 83 9.90 -5.25 -3.35
C ASN A 83 10.77 -5.90 -2.27
N TYR A 84 12.03 -6.20 -2.58
CA TYR A 84 12.96 -6.84 -1.65
C TYR A 84 14.22 -6.00 -1.56
N VAL A 85 14.49 -5.51 -0.36
CA VAL A 85 15.64 -4.67 0.00
C VAL A 85 16.53 -5.48 0.93
N GLN A 86 17.81 -5.58 0.59
CA GLN A 86 18.78 -6.36 1.35
C GLN A 86 19.81 -5.43 1.98
N SER A 87 20.30 -5.75 3.18
CA SER A 87 21.49 -5.11 3.71
C SER A 87 22.71 -5.42 2.82
N PRO A 88 23.47 -4.40 2.39
CA PRO A 88 24.59 -4.61 1.49
C PRO A 88 25.84 -5.19 2.19
N ASP A 89 25.88 -5.18 3.52
CA ASP A 89 27.06 -5.53 4.31
C ASP A 89 26.68 -6.09 5.70
N THR A 90 27.67 -6.16 6.59
CA THR A 90 27.51 -6.70 7.96
C THR A 90 26.93 -5.69 8.97
N ASN A 91 26.55 -4.49 8.52
CA ASN A 91 25.94 -3.42 9.31
C ASN A 91 24.47 -3.15 8.92
N PRO A 92 23.56 -4.11 9.17
CA PRO A 92 22.14 -3.91 8.86
C PRO A 92 21.50 -2.79 9.68
N ALA A 93 21.96 -2.52 10.91
CA ALA A 93 21.42 -1.43 11.73
C ALA A 93 21.69 -0.06 11.11
N GLY A 94 22.92 0.19 10.62
CA GLY A 94 23.25 1.42 9.91
C GLY A 94 22.51 1.57 8.59
N HIS A 95 22.38 0.47 7.82
CA HIS A 95 21.61 0.50 6.58
C HIS A 95 20.12 0.80 6.84
N LEU A 96 19.52 0.13 7.82
CA LEU A 96 18.14 0.38 8.22
C LEU A 96 17.94 1.82 8.68
N ALA A 97 18.86 2.36 9.51
CA ALA A 97 18.81 3.76 9.92
C ALA A 97 18.79 4.74 8.72
N ASN A 98 19.62 4.47 7.69
CA ASN A 98 19.65 5.29 6.48
C ASN A 98 18.35 5.21 5.69
N LEU A 99 17.78 4.00 5.52
CA LEU A 99 16.50 3.81 4.85
C LEU A 99 15.37 4.55 5.58
N LEU A 100 15.32 4.46 6.92
CA LEU A 100 14.34 5.18 7.74
C LEU A 100 14.51 6.70 7.65
N ALA A 101 15.76 7.19 7.68
CA ALA A 101 16.05 8.62 7.52
C ALA A 101 15.67 9.14 6.12
N ALA A 102 15.80 8.30 5.09
CA ALA A 102 15.36 8.59 3.73
C ALA A 102 13.85 8.41 3.51
N GLN A 103 13.11 7.95 4.52
CA GLN A 103 11.68 7.63 4.45
C GLN A 103 11.36 6.59 3.37
N GLU A 104 12.29 5.67 3.12
CA GLU A 104 12.06 4.53 2.25
C GLU A 104 10.99 3.61 2.87
N PRO A 105 9.99 3.15 2.10
CA PRO A 105 8.93 2.31 2.63
C PRO A 105 9.47 0.93 3.01
N ILE A 106 9.29 0.52 4.26
CA ILE A 106 9.60 -0.82 4.77
C ILE A 106 8.36 -1.32 5.49
N ASP A 107 7.77 -2.40 4.97
CA ASP A 107 6.53 -2.96 5.54
C ASP A 107 6.81 -4.20 6.38
N VAL A 108 7.80 -5.01 5.97
CA VAL A 108 8.15 -6.25 6.65
C VAL A 108 9.65 -6.32 6.85
N ILE A 109 10.11 -6.45 8.09
CA ILE A 109 11.50 -6.73 8.43
C ILE A 109 11.64 -8.23 8.69
N LEU A 110 12.48 -8.91 7.90
CA LEU A 110 12.85 -10.29 8.17
C LEU A 110 13.74 -10.32 9.41
N ASN A 111 13.23 -10.88 10.50
CA ASN A 111 13.89 -10.88 11.78
C ASN A 111 14.16 -12.32 12.26
N ALA A 112 15.37 -12.56 12.75
CA ALA A 112 15.79 -13.82 13.36
C ALA A 112 16.66 -13.54 14.59
N ASP A 113 16.46 -14.31 15.65
CA ASP A 113 17.25 -14.35 16.89
C ASP A 113 17.71 -12.96 17.39
N THR A 114 19.01 -12.68 17.24
CA THR A 114 19.70 -11.49 17.74
C THR A 114 19.35 -10.19 17.01
N ASN A 115 18.74 -10.27 15.83
CA ASN A 115 18.38 -9.08 15.05
C ASN A 115 17.30 -8.25 15.76
N HIS A 116 16.51 -8.85 16.65
CA HIS A 116 15.55 -8.13 17.48
C HIS A 116 16.23 -6.99 18.26
N TYR A 117 17.29 -7.29 19.00
CA TYR A 117 18.02 -6.30 19.81
C TYR A 117 18.77 -5.26 18.96
N ARG A 118 19.07 -5.56 17.69
CA ARG A 118 19.84 -4.68 16.80
C ARG A 118 18.97 -3.82 15.89
N LEU A 119 17.77 -4.28 15.53
CA LEU A 119 16.95 -3.69 14.46
C LEU A 119 15.54 -3.31 14.93
N ILE A 120 15.05 -3.86 16.04
CA ILE A 120 13.70 -3.59 16.53
C ILE A 120 13.77 -2.66 17.73
N THR A 121 14.49 -3.05 18.78
CA THR A 121 14.58 -2.28 20.04
C THR A 121 15.18 -0.88 19.86
N PRO A 122 16.29 -0.67 19.10
CA PRO A 122 16.89 0.67 18.99
C PRO A 122 15.99 1.68 18.27
N PHE A 123 15.14 1.21 17.36
CA PHE A 123 14.19 2.01 16.59
C PHE A 123 12.80 2.01 17.21
N LYS A 124 12.59 1.27 18.31
CA LYS A 124 11.32 1.15 19.05
C LYS A 124 10.15 0.69 18.17
N PHE A 125 10.40 -0.30 17.32
CA PHE A 125 9.35 -0.92 16.49
C PHE A 125 8.48 -1.94 17.24
N GLU A 126 8.86 -2.28 18.46
CA GLU A 126 8.08 -3.16 19.32
C GLU A 126 6.86 -2.43 19.91
N TYR A 127 5.75 -3.17 19.98
CA TYR A 127 4.56 -2.81 20.73
C TYR A 127 4.40 -3.84 21.86
N ASP A 128 4.12 -3.36 23.08
CA ASP A 128 3.87 -4.24 24.22
C ASP A 128 2.47 -4.87 24.08
N MET A 129 2.43 -6.20 23.95
CA MET A 129 1.18 -6.96 23.82
C MET A 129 0.60 -7.42 25.17
N THR A 130 1.17 -6.99 26.30
CA THR A 130 0.70 -7.36 27.65
C THR A 130 -0.34 -6.42 28.23
N GLU A 131 -0.60 -5.29 27.56
CA GLU A 131 -1.67 -4.34 27.91
C GLU A 131 -3.08 -4.85 27.53
#